data_AF-A0A158K818-F1
#
_entry.id   AF-A0A158K818-F1
#
_cell.length_a   1.000
_cell.length_b   1.000
_cell.length_c   1.000
_cell.angle_alpha   90.00
_cell.angle_beta   90.00
_cell.angle_gamma   90.00
#
_symmetry.space_group_name_H-M   'P 1'
#
loop_
_entity.id
_entity.type
_entity.pdbx_description
1 polymer ?
#
loop_
_entity_poly.entity_id
_entity_poly.type
_entity_poly.pdbx_seq_one_letter_code
_entity_poly.pdbx_strand_id
1 'polypeptide(L)'
;MPLARLFRCLLLLLPLAAPLTANATAAHSESSASPLEVGIRRLNAATWWEANRKIRPELAQVGDMMFLLPLADEKLQPSSDAIGRVQRLRDALRTHLTRRPAGWNLLVAQVRDQRAKAGDAAAALLANSLINEMRYRDGTDGTYYAPARFFAESGVCKDFAVAKYLLLRDAGVEIARLRLVSLAPRYNNTPDDWHVILVVQAEGQSEPLALDSPSSAPARRPGEASAESGPSALLGAILAGRKPADAVLRAPSGPLLATLSRSGQAERPLATVFNEQGSRSFERDAPGAAPRPSGAARNARPTYVDGLGQPWRVDGSGTFPKWRVATDGNPTLLRVASR
;
A
#
# COMPACT_ATOMS: atom_id res chain seq x y z
N MET A 1 -63.21 30.35 6.60
CA MET A 1 -64.53 30.44 5.94
C MET A 1 -64.37 30.03 4.48
N PRO A 2 -65.39 29.38 3.87
CA PRO A 2 -65.36 28.02 3.28
C PRO A 2 -65.13 28.02 1.75
N LEU A 3 -64.86 26.89 1.08
CA LEU A 3 -65.82 26.02 0.35
C LEU A 3 -64.95 24.99 -0.41
N ALA A 4 -65.04 23.67 -0.26
CA ALA A 4 -66.16 22.75 -0.44
C ALA A 4 -66.77 22.73 -1.87
N ARG A 5 -66.30 21.72 -2.64
CA ARG A 5 -67.03 20.87 -3.60
C ARG A 5 -67.67 21.50 -4.84
N LEU A 6 -67.33 20.95 -6.01
CA LEU A 6 -68.36 20.50 -6.96
C LEU A 6 -67.87 19.40 -7.93
N PHE A 7 -68.57 18.28 -7.81
CA PHE A 7 -68.70 17.12 -8.69
C PHE A 7 -69.31 17.51 -10.06
N ARG A 8 -68.90 16.88 -11.18
CA ARG A 8 -69.67 15.86 -11.96
C ARG A 8 -69.20 15.65 -13.42
N CYS A 9 -69.10 14.37 -13.77
CA CYS A 9 -69.54 13.68 -15.00
C CYS A 9 -68.95 14.01 -16.39
N LEU A 10 -68.33 12.99 -17.02
CA LEU A 10 -68.82 12.30 -18.24
C LEU A 10 -67.86 11.13 -18.57
N LEU A 11 -68.30 9.88 -18.38
CA LEU A 11 -68.67 8.87 -19.40
C LEU A 11 -67.53 8.30 -20.28
N LEU A 12 -67.39 6.97 -20.13
CA LEU A 12 -67.26 5.94 -21.18
C LEU A 12 -66.12 6.04 -22.19
N LEU A 13 -65.18 5.09 -22.12
CA LEU A 13 -64.98 4.04 -23.15
C LEU A 13 -63.85 3.09 -22.72
N LEU A 14 -64.22 1.83 -22.49
CA LEU A 14 -63.29 0.68 -22.46
C LEU A 14 -62.89 0.32 -23.90
N PRO A 15 -61.66 -0.16 -24.11
CA PRO A 15 -61.50 -1.35 -24.91
C PRO A 15 -60.68 -2.45 -24.21
N LEU A 16 -61.10 -3.68 -24.46
CA LEU A 16 -60.40 -4.93 -24.18
C LEU A 16 -58.93 -4.87 -24.61
N ALA A 17 -58.03 -5.27 -23.72
CA ALA A 17 -56.69 -5.72 -24.08
C ALA A 17 -56.36 -7.02 -23.31
N ALA A 18 -55.83 -7.98 -24.06
CA ALA A 18 -55.60 -9.39 -23.75
C ALA A 18 -54.67 -9.66 -22.54
N PRO A 19 -54.70 -10.88 -21.95
CA PRO A 19 -53.80 -11.23 -20.86
C PRO A 19 -52.39 -11.47 -21.40
N LEU A 20 -51.48 -10.53 -21.15
CA LEU A 20 -50.05 -10.77 -21.28
C LEU A 20 -49.57 -11.55 -20.05
N THR A 21 -49.21 -12.79 -20.32
CA THR A 21 -48.54 -13.72 -19.44
C THR A 21 -47.42 -13.05 -18.67
N ALA A 22 -47.47 -13.19 -17.34
CA ALA A 22 -46.40 -12.83 -16.44
C ALA A 22 -45.18 -13.73 -16.72
N ASN A 23 -44.30 -13.31 -17.62
CA ASN A 23 -42.93 -13.78 -17.63
C ASN A 23 -42.20 -13.04 -16.50
N ALA A 24 -42.17 -13.69 -15.34
CA ALA A 24 -41.20 -13.42 -14.30
C ALA A 24 -39.80 -13.77 -14.85
N THR A 25 -39.21 -12.86 -15.62
CA THR A 25 -37.76 -12.81 -15.76
C THR A 25 -37.23 -12.41 -14.40
N ALA A 26 -36.80 -13.42 -13.66
CA ALA A 26 -35.93 -13.28 -12.51
C ALA A 26 -34.79 -12.34 -12.92
N ALA A 27 -34.89 -11.08 -12.48
CA ALA A 27 -33.74 -10.21 -12.40
C ALA A 27 -32.73 -10.96 -11.53
N HIS A 28 -31.74 -11.56 -12.19
CA HIS A 28 -30.52 -11.96 -11.51
C HIS A 28 -29.99 -10.68 -10.89
N SER A 29 -30.17 -10.60 -9.58
CA SER A 29 -29.41 -9.72 -8.71
C SER A 29 -27.94 -9.92 -9.09
N GLU A 30 -27.39 -8.96 -9.84
CA GLU A 30 -25.96 -8.73 -9.84
C GLU A 30 -25.61 -8.43 -8.38
N SER A 31 -25.22 -9.46 -7.65
CA SER A 31 -24.63 -9.33 -6.33
C SER A 31 -23.42 -8.42 -6.48
N SER A 32 -23.55 -7.16 -6.06
CA SER A 32 -22.44 -6.22 -5.98
C SER A 32 -21.43 -6.79 -4.98
N ALA A 33 -20.43 -7.49 -5.50
CA ALA A 33 -19.41 -8.11 -4.68
C ALA A 33 -18.76 -7.06 -3.77
N SER A 34 -18.57 -7.41 -2.50
CA SER A 34 -17.92 -6.55 -1.52
C SER A 34 -16.49 -6.17 -1.98
N PRO A 35 -15.95 -5.02 -1.54
CA PRO A 35 -14.56 -4.64 -1.85
C PRO A 35 -13.53 -5.73 -1.51
N LEU A 36 -13.77 -6.47 -0.42
CA LEU A 36 -12.92 -7.58 -0.03
C LEU A 36 -12.97 -8.74 -1.03
N GLU A 37 -14.15 -9.11 -1.53
CA GLU A 37 -14.29 -10.15 -2.56
C GLU A 37 -13.65 -9.74 -3.89
N VAL A 38 -13.74 -8.46 -4.26
CA VAL A 38 -13.03 -7.91 -5.41
C VAL A 38 -11.52 -8.03 -5.21
N GLY A 39 -11.00 -7.64 -4.04
CA GLY A 39 -9.59 -7.77 -3.67
C GLY A 39 -9.09 -9.21 -3.69
N ILE A 40 -9.85 -10.15 -3.13
CA ILE A 40 -9.52 -11.59 -3.14
C ILE A 40 -9.48 -12.13 -4.57
N ARG A 41 -10.45 -11.77 -5.42
CA ARG A 41 -10.44 -12.18 -6.84
C ARG A 41 -9.22 -11.64 -7.58
N ARG A 42 -8.85 -10.38 -7.33
CA ARG A 42 -7.63 -9.78 -7.89
C ARG A 42 -6.37 -10.50 -7.43
N LEU A 43 -6.28 -10.86 -6.15
CA LEU A 43 -5.17 -11.62 -5.59
C LEU A 43 -5.09 -13.06 -6.15
N ASN A 44 -6.22 -13.71 -6.38
CA ASN A 44 -6.25 -15.05 -7.00
C ASN A 44 -5.69 -15.03 -8.42
N ALA A 45 -5.94 -13.95 -9.16
CA ALA A 45 -5.48 -13.76 -10.54
C ALA A 45 -4.08 -13.12 -10.63
N ALA A 46 -3.45 -12.84 -9.48
CA ALA A 46 -2.18 -12.14 -9.40
C ALA A 46 -1.02 -12.93 -10.04
N THR A 47 0.00 -12.19 -10.46
CA THR A 47 1.32 -12.75 -10.78
C THR A 47 2.14 -12.78 -9.49
N TRP A 48 2.63 -13.97 -9.13
CA TRP A 48 3.41 -14.15 -7.92
C TRP A 48 4.88 -14.35 -8.25
N TRP A 49 5.75 -13.74 -7.47
CA TRP A 49 7.20 -13.77 -7.67
C TRP A 49 7.85 -14.60 -6.59
N GLU A 50 8.71 -15.55 -6.98
CA GLU A 50 9.55 -16.23 -6.01
C GLU A 50 10.69 -15.32 -5.53
N ALA A 51 10.75 -15.05 -4.23
CA ALA A 51 11.82 -14.32 -3.56
C ALA A 51 12.09 -14.95 -2.19
N ASN A 52 13.36 -15.28 -1.90
CA ASN A 52 13.75 -15.94 -0.65
C ASN A 52 12.93 -17.20 -0.29
N ARG A 53 12.66 -18.08 -1.27
CA ARG A 53 11.86 -19.32 -1.13
C ARG A 53 10.40 -19.10 -0.69
N LYS A 54 9.92 -17.86 -0.82
CA LYS A 54 8.52 -17.48 -0.64
C LYS A 54 8.00 -16.96 -1.97
N ILE A 55 6.73 -17.18 -2.26
CA ILE A 55 6.07 -16.54 -3.40
C ILE A 55 5.30 -15.32 -2.89
N ARG A 56 5.41 -14.20 -3.60
CA ARG A 56 4.92 -12.89 -3.17
C ARG A 56 4.16 -12.20 -4.30
N PRO A 57 2.97 -11.63 -4.03
CA PRO A 57 2.22 -10.92 -5.05
C PRO A 57 2.86 -9.56 -5.33
N GLU A 58 2.56 -8.96 -6.47
CA GLU A 58 2.95 -7.57 -6.74
C GLU A 58 2.17 -6.61 -5.83
N LEU A 59 2.82 -5.50 -5.45
CA LEU A 59 2.23 -4.48 -4.59
C LEU A 59 0.88 -3.97 -5.10
N ALA A 60 0.79 -3.65 -6.39
CA ALA A 60 -0.43 -3.13 -7.01
C ALA A 60 -1.58 -4.16 -7.03
N GLN A 61 -1.26 -5.46 -7.10
CA GLN A 61 -2.26 -6.54 -7.07
C GLN A 61 -2.87 -6.71 -5.68
N VAL A 62 -2.10 -6.40 -4.63
CA VAL A 62 -2.61 -6.35 -3.26
C VAL A 62 -3.49 -5.10 -3.09
N GLY A 63 -3.02 -3.93 -3.51
CA GLY A 63 -3.87 -2.74 -3.61
C GLY A 63 -4.50 -2.32 -2.28
N ASP A 64 -5.76 -1.90 -2.36
CA ASP A 64 -6.62 -1.52 -1.23
C ASP A 64 -6.85 -2.66 -0.21
N MET A 65 -6.66 -3.92 -0.60
CA MET A 65 -6.85 -5.07 0.29
C MET A 65 -5.95 -5.02 1.54
N MET A 66 -4.81 -4.31 1.50
CA MET A 66 -3.95 -4.10 2.67
C MET A 66 -4.60 -3.24 3.78
N PHE A 67 -5.68 -2.54 3.46
CA PHE A 67 -6.48 -1.74 4.39
C PHE A 67 -7.81 -2.40 4.75
N LEU A 68 -8.34 -3.26 3.88
CA LEU A 68 -9.57 -4.03 4.14
C LEU A 68 -9.37 -5.16 5.16
N LEU A 69 -8.12 -5.57 5.38
CA LEU A 69 -7.77 -6.63 6.31
C LEU A 69 -7.12 -6.05 7.58
N PRO A 70 -7.49 -6.53 8.78
CA PRO A 70 -6.85 -6.09 10.00
C PRO A 70 -5.38 -6.50 10.00
N LEU A 71 -4.50 -5.66 10.51
CA LEU A 71 -3.14 -6.10 10.79
C LEU A 71 -3.20 -7.13 11.92
N ALA A 72 -2.48 -8.22 11.74
CA ALA A 72 -2.37 -9.26 12.74
C ALA A 72 -1.53 -8.74 13.91
N ASP A 73 -2.10 -8.79 15.10
CA ASP A 73 -1.40 -8.61 16.37
C ASP A 73 -0.74 -9.93 16.81
N GLU A 74 0.09 -9.89 17.85
CA GLU A 74 0.94 -10.92 18.48
C GLU A 74 0.39 -12.36 18.54
N LYS A 75 -0.92 -12.57 18.36
CA LYS A 75 -1.62 -13.87 18.44
C LYS A 75 -1.62 -14.69 17.14
N LEU A 76 -1.29 -14.08 16.01
CA LEU A 76 -1.22 -14.71 14.69
C LEU A 76 0.27 -14.72 14.33
N GLN A 77 0.93 -15.89 14.26
CA GLN A 77 2.40 -15.98 14.18
C GLN A 77 2.95 -15.17 13.00
N PRO A 78 3.43 -13.92 13.21
CA PRO A 78 4.04 -13.16 12.13
C PRO A 78 5.40 -13.81 11.87
N SER A 79 5.93 -13.67 10.65
CA SER A 79 7.31 -14.06 10.42
C SER A 79 8.21 -13.26 11.39
N SER A 80 9.31 -13.86 11.87
CA SER A 80 10.23 -13.19 12.79
C SER A 80 10.74 -11.85 12.27
N ASP A 81 10.87 -11.70 10.95
CA ASP A 81 11.20 -10.43 10.28
C ASP A 81 10.09 -9.38 10.44
N ALA A 82 8.82 -9.76 10.30
CA ALA A 82 7.68 -8.86 10.46
C ALA A 82 7.56 -8.34 11.89
N ILE A 83 7.77 -9.21 12.89
CA ILE A 83 7.85 -8.82 14.31
C ILE A 83 8.96 -7.78 14.51
N GLY A 84 10.16 -8.06 13.98
CA GLY A 84 11.30 -7.16 14.10
C GLY A 84 11.04 -5.77 13.49
N ARG A 85 10.32 -5.69 12.36
CA ARG A 85 9.96 -4.41 11.72
C ARG A 85 8.97 -3.60 12.56
N VAL A 86 7.93 -4.24 13.09
CA VAL A 86 6.95 -3.60 13.96
C VAL A 86 7.64 -3.09 15.23
N GLN A 87 8.52 -3.89 15.84
CA GLN A 87 9.25 -3.49 17.03
C GLN A 87 10.15 -2.28 16.78
N ARG A 88 10.93 -2.28 15.70
CA ARG A 88 11.76 -1.12 15.31
C ARG A 88 10.93 0.15 15.07
N LEU A 89 9.76 0.05 14.44
CA LEU A 89 8.85 1.18 14.28
C LEU A 89 8.31 1.68 15.63
N ARG A 90 7.92 0.78 16.53
CA ARG A 90 7.47 1.12 17.90
C ARG A 90 8.58 1.83 18.69
N ASP A 91 9.83 1.40 18.54
CA ASP A 91 10.97 2.04 19.19
C ASP A 91 11.25 3.44 18.65
N ALA A 92 11.15 3.62 17.31
CA ALA A 92 11.22 4.94 16.68
C ALA A 92 10.09 5.87 17.18
N LEU A 93 8.86 5.35 17.27
CA LEU A 93 7.71 6.08 17.82
C LEU A 93 7.94 6.47 19.28
N ARG A 94 8.37 5.56 20.14
CA ARG A 94 8.66 5.84 21.55
C ARG A 94 9.68 6.96 21.70
N THR A 95 10.75 6.89 20.91
CA THR A 95 11.79 7.93 20.87
C THR A 95 11.22 9.27 20.41
N HIS A 96 10.40 9.28 19.34
CA HIS A 96 9.76 10.49 18.83
C HIS A 96 8.83 11.16 19.83
N LEU A 97 8.11 10.37 20.64
CA LEU A 97 7.24 10.89 21.71
C LEU A 97 8.06 11.63 22.79
N THR A 98 9.29 11.20 23.05
CA THR A 98 10.19 11.85 24.02
C THR A 98 11.03 12.97 23.41
N ARG A 99 11.36 12.89 22.12
CA ARG A 99 12.29 13.80 21.44
C ARG A 99 11.84 14.06 20.02
N ARG A 100 11.32 15.26 19.79
CA ARG A 100 10.95 15.77 18.45
C ARG A 100 12.04 16.68 17.90
N PRO A 101 12.25 16.74 16.57
CA PRO A 101 13.14 17.73 15.98
C PRO A 101 12.58 19.14 16.17
N ALA A 102 13.46 20.14 16.18
CA ALA A 102 13.05 21.55 16.19
C ALA A 102 12.17 21.86 14.96
N GLY A 103 11.11 22.66 15.15
CA GLY A 103 10.17 22.99 14.07
C GLY A 103 9.15 21.88 13.73
N TRP A 104 9.21 20.70 14.37
CA TRP A 104 8.28 19.60 14.07
C TRP A 104 6.80 20.00 14.23
N ASN A 105 6.45 20.65 15.34
CA ASN A 105 5.06 21.06 15.59
C ASN A 105 4.54 22.03 14.52
N LEU A 106 5.43 22.86 13.96
CA LEU A 106 5.09 23.76 12.86
C LEU A 106 4.82 23.00 11.55
N LEU A 107 5.59 21.94 11.25
CA LEU A 107 5.29 21.06 10.11
C LEU A 107 3.95 20.34 10.32
N VAL A 108 3.73 19.78 11.51
CA VAL A 108 2.48 19.09 11.87
C VAL A 108 1.27 20.01 11.70
N ALA A 109 1.35 21.24 12.20
CA ALA A 109 0.28 22.22 12.06
C ALA A 109 -0.05 22.49 10.59
N GLN A 110 0.96 22.73 9.75
CA GLN A 110 0.74 23.03 8.34
C GLN A 110 0.22 21.83 7.53
N VAL A 111 0.66 20.61 7.83
CA VAL A 111 0.10 19.39 7.22
C VAL A 111 -1.36 19.17 7.67
N ARG A 112 -1.66 19.43 8.94
CA ARG A 112 -3.03 19.37 9.47
C ARG A 112 -3.94 20.41 8.82
N ASP A 113 -3.46 21.65 8.65
CA ASP A 113 -4.21 22.72 8.00
C ASP A 113 -4.47 22.38 6.53
N GLN A 114 -3.47 21.83 5.83
CA GLN A 114 -3.63 21.36 4.46
C GLN A 114 -4.66 20.21 4.37
N ARG A 115 -4.67 19.30 5.34
CA ARG A 115 -5.67 18.24 5.44
C ARG A 115 -7.07 18.81 5.62
N ALA A 116 -7.24 19.75 6.54
CA ALA A 116 -8.53 20.39 6.79
C ALA A 116 -9.02 21.18 5.56
N LYS A 117 -8.11 21.80 4.81
CA LYS A 117 -8.41 22.60 3.63
C LYS A 117 -8.73 21.77 2.38
N ALA A 118 -7.96 20.71 2.13
CA ALA A 118 -7.93 20.02 0.82
C ALA A 118 -7.93 18.48 0.91
N GLY A 119 -8.12 17.93 2.12
CA GLY A 119 -8.27 16.49 2.35
C GLY A 119 -6.95 15.73 2.49
N ASP A 120 -7.09 14.43 2.75
CA ASP A 120 -5.96 13.53 3.06
C ASP A 120 -4.93 13.43 1.93
N ALA A 121 -5.36 13.42 0.67
CA ALA A 121 -4.46 13.33 -0.47
C ALA A 121 -3.53 14.55 -0.55
N ALA A 122 -4.05 15.75 -0.29
CA ALA A 122 -3.27 16.97 -0.29
C ALA A 122 -2.30 17.03 0.91
N ALA A 123 -2.72 16.50 2.07
CA ALA A 123 -1.84 16.37 3.24
C ALA A 123 -0.71 15.35 2.99
N ALA A 124 -1.02 14.21 2.36
CA ALA A 124 -0.05 13.19 1.98
C ALA A 124 0.97 13.75 0.97
N LEU A 125 0.50 14.51 -0.04
CA LEU A 125 1.36 15.22 -0.98
C LEU A 125 2.35 16.12 -0.25
N LEU A 126 1.85 16.99 0.63
CA LEU A 126 2.65 17.96 1.36
C LEU A 126 3.66 17.26 2.29
N ALA A 127 3.22 16.26 3.06
CA ALA A 127 4.11 15.49 3.94
C ALA A 127 5.21 14.77 3.15
N ASN A 128 4.87 14.17 2.00
CA ASN A 128 5.84 13.51 1.13
C ASN A 128 6.89 14.50 0.62
N SER A 129 6.46 15.65 0.11
CA SER A 129 7.37 16.70 -0.37
C SER A 129 8.26 17.25 0.73
N LEU A 130 7.70 17.58 1.90
CA LEU A 130 8.48 18.12 3.02
C LEU A 130 9.58 17.16 3.46
N ILE A 131 9.26 15.87 3.60
CA ILE A 131 10.26 14.87 4.03
C ILE A 131 11.28 14.58 2.92
N ASN A 132 10.88 14.65 1.65
CA ASN A 132 11.78 14.44 0.51
C ASN A 132 12.75 15.61 0.25
N GLU A 133 12.62 16.72 0.98
CA GLU A 133 13.66 17.76 1.04
C GLU A 133 14.88 17.34 1.89
N MET A 134 14.85 16.17 2.51
CA MET A 134 16.03 15.51 3.08
C MET A 134 16.75 14.71 1.99
N ARG A 135 18.08 14.76 1.97
CA ARG A 135 18.89 14.01 1.00
C ARG A 135 18.99 12.53 1.36
N TYR A 136 18.73 11.62 0.43
CA TYR A 136 18.96 10.17 0.64
C TYR A 136 20.42 9.89 1.01
N ARG A 137 20.65 9.10 2.06
CA ARG A 137 21.98 8.70 2.51
C ARG A 137 22.07 7.18 2.58
N ASP A 138 23.00 6.61 1.82
CA ASP A 138 23.27 5.17 1.87
C ASP A 138 23.89 4.73 3.20
N GLY A 139 23.72 3.45 3.50
CA GLY A 139 24.19 2.84 4.73
C GLY A 139 23.14 2.90 5.84
N THR A 140 22.94 1.77 6.52
CA THR A 140 21.98 1.68 7.61
C THR A 140 22.49 0.74 8.70
N ASP A 141 22.24 1.10 9.96
CA ASP A 141 22.52 0.25 11.13
C ASP A 141 21.40 -0.78 11.40
N GLY A 142 20.45 -0.91 10.47
CA GLY A 142 19.29 -1.80 10.60
C GLY A 142 18.13 -1.22 11.42
N THR A 143 18.34 -0.17 12.22
CA THR A 143 17.29 0.48 13.03
C THR A 143 16.35 1.34 12.18
N TYR A 144 15.23 1.80 12.76
CA TYR A 144 14.31 2.76 12.15
C TYR A 144 14.51 4.09 12.86
N TYR A 145 14.83 5.15 12.13
CA TYR A 145 15.16 6.43 12.76
C TYR A 145 13.88 7.17 13.19
N ALA A 146 13.87 7.62 14.44
CA ALA A 146 12.92 8.65 14.87
C ALA A 146 13.21 9.97 14.12
N PRO A 147 12.21 10.85 13.91
CA PRO A 147 12.39 12.10 13.17
C PRO A 147 13.52 12.98 13.69
N ALA A 148 13.77 13.01 15.00
CA ALA A 148 14.89 13.77 15.56
C ALA A 148 16.26 13.31 15.04
N ARG A 149 16.47 11.99 14.92
CA ARG A 149 17.70 11.41 14.35
C ARG A 149 17.74 11.60 12.83
N PHE A 150 16.62 11.30 12.16
CA PHE A 150 16.50 11.46 10.71
C PHE A 150 16.81 12.90 10.24
N PHE A 151 16.32 13.93 10.93
CA PHE A 151 16.61 15.32 10.56
C PHE A 151 18.07 15.74 10.84
N ALA A 152 18.77 15.03 11.74
CA ALA A 152 20.17 15.30 12.04
C ALA A 152 21.13 14.54 11.11
N GLU A 153 20.82 13.28 10.79
CA GLU A 153 21.73 12.35 10.11
C GLU A 153 21.32 12.02 8.67
N SER A 154 20.09 12.37 8.28
CA SER A 154 19.34 11.75 7.19
C SER A 154 19.17 10.22 7.38
N GLY A 155 18.80 9.49 6.32
CA GLY A 155 18.65 8.05 6.35
C GLY A 155 18.39 7.41 5.00
N VAL A 156 17.96 6.14 5.03
CA VAL A 156 17.58 5.34 3.85
C VAL A 156 16.06 5.26 3.72
N CYS A 157 15.55 4.55 2.71
CA CYS A 157 14.12 4.48 2.36
C CYS A 157 13.16 4.27 3.56
N LYS A 158 13.51 3.36 4.48
CA LYS A 158 12.69 3.10 5.68
C LYS A 158 12.59 4.29 6.63
N ASP A 159 13.64 5.10 6.75
CA ASP A 159 13.67 6.26 7.65
C ASP A 159 12.81 7.40 7.09
N PHE A 160 12.83 7.58 5.76
CA PHE A 160 11.89 8.47 5.06
C PHE A 160 10.44 8.01 5.27
N ALA A 161 10.16 6.72 5.14
CA ALA A 161 8.82 6.18 5.38
C ALA A 161 8.36 6.41 6.83
N VAL A 162 9.24 6.21 7.83
CA VAL A 162 8.96 6.46 9.25
C VAL A 162 8.69 7.95 9.51
N ALA A 163 9.50 8.86 8.96
CA ALA A 163 9.31 10.29 9.13
C ALA A 163 7.97 10.77 8.53
N LYS A 164 7.60 10.28 7.33
CA LYS A 164 6.30 10.58 6.71
C LYS A 164 5.15 9.99 7.52
N TYR A 165 5.31 8.77 8.00
CA TYR A 165 4.33 8.07 8.83
C TYR A 165 4.00 8.89 10.08
N LEU A 166 5.04 9.30 10.82
CA LEU A 166 4.88 10.06 12.06
C LEU A 166 4.36 11.48 11.81
N LEU A 167 4.76 12.13 10.70
CA LEU A 167 4.25 13.46 10.34
C LEU A 167 2.74 13.42 10.06
N LEU A 168 2.27 12.46 9.26
CA LEU A 168 0.85 12.30 8.93
C LEU A 168 0.03 11.87 10.15
N ARG A 169 0.56 10.95 10.97
CA ARG A 169 -0.05 10.52 12.21
C ARG A 169 -0.23 11.68 13.19
N ASP A 170 0.81 12.48 13.44
CA ASP A 170 0.74 13.64 14.33
C ASP A 170 -0.16 14.76 13.76
N ALA A 171 -0.28 14.85 12.43
CA ALA A 171 -1.22 15.74 11.75
C ALA A 171 -2.68 15.26 11.83
N GLY A 172 -2.94 14.07 12.37
CA GLY A 172 -4.28 13.54 12.63
C GLY A 172 -4.83 12.63 11.54
N VAL A 173 -3.97 12.10 10.64
CA VAL A 173 -4.38 11.01 9.75
C VAL A 173 -4.51 9.72 10.56
N GLU A 174 -5.62 9.02 10.40
CA GLU A 174 -5.90 7.80 11.16
C GLU A 174 -4.86 6.70 10.89
N ILE A 175 -4.40 6.05 11.94
CA ILE A 175 -3.44 4.92 11.88
C ILE A 175 -3.95 3.80 10.96
N ALA A 176 -5.28 3.58 10.94
CA ALA A 176 -5.93 2.60 10.07
C ALA A 176 -5.68 2.86 8.57
N ARG A 177 -5.36 4.10 8.18
CA ARG A 177 -5.10 4.55 6.81
C ARG A 177 -3.62 4.64 6.45
N LEU A 178 -2.73 4.33 7.38
CA LEU A 178 -1.28 4.41 7.20
C LEU A 178 -0.66 3.01 7.26
N ARG A 179 0.09 2.63 6.22
CA ARG A 179 0.78 1.34 6.15
C ARG A 179 2.20 1.53 5.65
N LEU A 180 3.20 1.14 6.45
CA LEU A 180 4.52 0.90 5.90
C LEU A 180 4.49 -0.40 5.13
N VAL A 181 5.18 -0.41 4.00
CA VAL A 181 5.20 -1.53 3.07
C VAL A 181 6.64 -1.89 2.81
N SER A 182 7.02 -3.11 3.19
CA SER A 182 8.31 -3.69 2.85
C SER A 182 8.20 -4.46 1.54
N LEU A 183 9.05 -4.10 0.59
CA LEU A 183 9.13 -4.68 -0.74
C LEU A 183 10.40 -5.52 -0.84
N ALA A 184 10.25 -6.70 -1.42
CA ALA A 184 11.38 -7.59 -1.66
C ALA A 184 12.22 -7.11 -2.86
N PRO A 185 13.49 -7.53 -2.93
CA PRO A 185 14.32 -7.36 -4.11
C PRO A 185 13.63 -7.84 -5.39
N ARG A 186 13.78 -7.10 -6.49
CA ARG A 186 13.33 -7.59 -7.81
C ARG A 186 14.33 -8.55 -8.44
N TYR A 187 15.61 -8.44 -8.08
CA TYR A 187 16.73 -9.17 -8.68
C TYR A 187 17.71 -9.66 -7.60
N ASN A 188 18.28 -10.86 -7.81
CA ASN A 188 19.41 -11.48 -7.08
C ASN A 188 19.33 -11.69 -5.55
N ASN A 189 18.16 -11.73 -4.90
CA ASN A 189 18.07 -11.87 -3.42
C ASN A 189 19.07 -10.96 -2.66
N THR A 190 19.49 -9.85 -3.27
CA THR A 190 20.51 -8.99 -2.71
C THR A 190 19.89 -8.30 -1.50
N PRO A 191 20.42 -8.50 -0.28
CA PRO A 191 19.85 -7.91 0.92
C PRO A 191 19.72 -6.39 0.84
N ASP A 192 20.52 -5.74 -0.01
CA ASP A 192 20.56 -4.30 -0.20
C ASP A 192 19.44 -3.74 -1.10
N ASP A 193 18.67 -4.59 -1.81
CA ASP A 193 17.52 -4.17 -2.65
C ASP A 193 16.18 -4.35 -1.92
N TRP A 194 16.18 -4.44 -0.60
CA TRP A 194 14.94 -4.30 0.16
C TRP A 194 14.53 -2.83 0.22
N HIS A 195 13.25 -2.57 -0.03
CA HIS A 195 12.74 -1.20 -0.06
C HIS A 195 11.57 -1.04 0.88
N VAL A 196 11.46 0.11 1.53
CA VAL A 196 10.34 0.41 2.44
C VAL A 196 9.75 1.75 2.03
N ILE A 197 8.44 1.75 1.79
CA ILE A 197 7.66 2.95 1.48
C ILE A 197 6.51 3.11 2.46
N LEU A 198 5.89 4.29 2.44
CA LEU A 198 4.60 4.50 3.09
C LEU A 198 3.48 4.44 2.05
N VAL A 199 2.40 3.73 2.36
CA VAL A 199 1.16 3.71 1.58
C VAL A 199 0.04 4.30 2.42
N VAL A 200 -0.74 5.20 1.83
CA VAL A 200 -1.80 5.97 2.50
C VAL A 200 -3.14 5.76 1.80
N GLN A 201 -4.14 5.29 2.54
CA GLN A 201 -5.52 5.22 2.05
C GLN A 201 -6.22 6.55 2.33
N ALA A 202 -6.14 7.50 1.39
CA ALA A 202 -6.81 8.79 1.54
C ALA A 202 -8.33 8.68 1.48
N GLU A 203 -9.03 9.57 2.18
CA GLU A 203 -10.49 9.65 2.13
C GLU A 203 -11.03 9.92 0.73
N GLY A 204 -12.10 9.21 0.37
CA GLY A 204 -12.75 9.33 -0.92
C GLY A 204 -11.92 8.82 -2.11
N GLN A 205 -10.70 8.32 -1.90
CA GLN A 205 -9.89 7.74 -2.95
C GLN A 205 -10.16 6.24 -3.07
N SER A 206 -10.41 5.77 -4.29
CA SER A 206 -10.59 4.34 -4.60
C SER A 206 -9.28 3.56 -4.54
N GLU A 207 -8.14 4.24 -4.69
CA GLU A 207 -6.82 3.63 -4.72
C GLU A 207 -5.89 4.28 -3.68
N PRO A 208 -5.09 3.49 -2.93
CA PRO A 208 -4.08 4.03 -2.04
C PRO A 208 -3.01 4.84 -2.76
N LEU A 209 -2.39 5.77 -2.04
CA LEU A 209 -1.29 6.60 -2.50
C LEU A 209 0.05 6.01 -2.05
N ALA A 210 1.04 6.00 -2.93
CA ALA A 210 2.40 5.58 -2.61
C ALA A 210 3.30 6.79 -2.33
N LEU A 211 3.93 6.80 -1.17
CA LEU A 211 4.85 7.85 -0.72
C LEU A 211 6.25 7.24 -0.59
N ASP A 212 7.08 7.52 -1.59
CA ASP A 212 8.41 6.94 -1.76
C ASP A 212 9.53 7.92 -1.39
N SER A 213 10.67 7.40 -0.95
CA SER A 213 11.89 8.20 -0.76
C SER A 213 12.45 8.68 -2.11
N PRO A 214 13.21 9.79 -2.14
CA PRO A 214 13.98 10.14 -3.33
C PRO A 214 14.97 9.02 -3.68
N SER A 215 15.36 8.92 -4.95
CA SER A 215 16.43 8.00 -5.36
C SER A 215 17.75 8.39 -4.72
N SER A 216 18.60 7.40 -4.45
CA SER A 216 19.99 7.67 -4.11
C SER A 216 20.64 8.46 -5.26
N ALA A 217 21.24 9.61 -4.96
CA ALA A 217 22.05 10.29 -5.96
C ALA A 217 23.17 9.33 -6.41
N PRO A 218 23.50 9.27 -7.71
CA PRO A 218 24.62 8.43 -8.17
C PRO A 218 25.89 8.80 -7.41
N ALA A 219 26.69 7.78 -7.07
CA ALA A 219 27.96 7.95 -6.37
C ALA A 219 28.80 9.02 -7.08
N ARG A 220 29.07 10.13 -6.39
CA ARG A 220 29.91 11.21 -6.91
C ARG A 220 31.36 10.74 -6.98
N ARG A 221 32.13 11.31 -7.92
CA ARG A 221 33.56 11.02 -8.07
C ARG A 221 34.32 11.40 -6.78
N PRO A 222 35.41 10.70 -6.44
CA PRO A 222 36.21 11.03 -5.28
C PRO A 222 36.75 12.47 -5.40
N GLY A 223 36.52 13.31 -4.38
CA GLY A 223 37.06 14.68 -4.31
C GLY A 223 36.02 15.82 -4.30
N GLU A 224 34.74 15.54 -4.54
CA GLU A 224 33.70 16.53 -4.26
C GLU A 224 33.41 16.60 -2.76
N ALA A 225 33.52 17.81 -2.18
CA ALA A 225 33.19 18.05 -0.78
C ALA A 225 31.79 17.50 -0.45
N SER A 226 31.67 16.84 0.71
CA SER A 226 30.37 16.41 1.24
C SER A 226 29.45 17.62 1.35
N ALA A 227 28.52 17.76 0.41
CA ALA A 227 27.42 18.70 0.59
C ALA A 227 26.69 18.31 1.88
N GLU A 228 26.52 19.31 2.75
CA GLU A 228 26.11 19.19 4.15
C GLU A 228 25.05 18.11 4.39
N SER A 229 25.29 17.26 5.39
CA SER A 229 24.28 16.36 5.92
C SER A 229 23.18 17.19 6.59
N GLY A 230 21.95 17.10 6.10
CA GLY A 230 20.81 17.76 6.75
C GLY A 230 19.67 18.13 5.81
N PRO A 231 18.68 18.90 6.33
CA PRO A 231 17.59 19.48 5.56
C PRO A 231 18.08 20.36 4.41
N SER A 232 17.34 20.40 3.30
CA SER A 232 17.54 21.45 2.29
C SER A 232 17.41 22.85 2.91
N ALA A 233 18.00 23.87 2.28
CA ALA A 233 17.83 25.26 2.72
C ALA A 233 16.35 25.70 2.75
N LEU A 234 15.53 25.14 1.85
CA LEU A 234 14.08 25.38 1.83
C LEU A 234 13.41 24.76 3.06
N LEU A 235 13.67 23.49 3.36
CA LEU A 235 13.13 22.84 4.55
C LEU A 235 13.63 23.51 5.83
N GLY A 236 14.90 23.90 5.90
CA GLY A 236 15.44 24.67 7.02
C GLY A 236 14.74 26.02 7.24
N ALA A 237 14.38 26.72 6.16
CA ALA A 237 13.59 27.96 6.25
C ALA A 237 12.15 27.69 6.73
N ILE A 238 11.54 26.59 6.30
CA ILE A 238 10.18 26.19 6.74
C ILE A 238 10.19 25.81 8.22
N LEU A 239 11.14 25.00 8.66
CA LEU A 239 11.30 24.58 10.06
C LEU A 239 11.51 25.77 11.00
N ALA A 240 12.17 26.83 10.51
CA ALA A 240 12.37 28.07 11.25
C ALA A 240 11.21 29.07 11.12
N GLY A 241 10.10 28.72 10.45
CA GLY A 241 8.95 29.60 10.26
C GLY A 241 9.16 30.76 9.29
N ARG A 242 10.26 30.77 8.53
CA ARG A 242 10.57 31.82 7.56
C ARG A 242 9.88 31.63 6.21
N LYS A 243 9.40 30.42 5.92
CA LYS A 243 8.64 30.09 4.71
C LYS A 243 7.46 29.18 5.04
N PRO A 244 6.34 29.29 4.31
CA PRO A 244 5.25 28.33 4.42
C PRO A 244 5.67 26.96 3.85
N ALA A 245 5.09 25.90 4.38
CA ALA A 245 5.35 24.53 3.98
C ALA A 245 4.97 24.29 2.53
N ASP A 246 3.91 24.92 2.02
CA ASP A 246 3.46 24.79 0.62
C ASP A 246 4.51 25.23 -0.41
N ALA A 247 5.56 25.94 0.02
CA ALA A 247 6.67 26.32 -0.84
C ALA A 247 7.40 25.12 -1.46
N VAL A 248 7.41 23.96 -0.79
CA VAL A 248 8.01 22.72 -1.35
C VAL A 248 7.23 22.21 -2.56
N LEU A 249 5.94 22.54 -2.69
CA LEU A 249 5.10 22.09 -3.80
C LEU A 249 5.44 22.82 -5.11
N ARG A 250 6.13 23.96 -5.01
CA ARG A 250 6.59 24.78 -6.15
C ARG A 250 8.05 24.52 -6.52
N ALA A 251 8.75 23.66 -5.77
CA ALA A 251 10.17 23.38 -6.01
C ALA A 251 10.37 22.55 -7.31
N PRO A 252 11.53 22.65 -7.99
CA PRO A 252 11.83 21.88 -9.20
C PRO A 252 11.83 20.36 -8.98
N SER A 253 12.15 19.92 -7.76
CA SER A 253 12.02 18.55 -7.25
C SER A 253 10.57 18.14 -6.97
N GLY A 254 9.60 18.92 -7.46
CA GLY A 254 8.18 18.89 -7.13
C GLY A 254 7.54 17.50 -7.10
N PRO A 255 6.48 17.33 -6.31
CA PRO A 255 6.06 16.03 -5.83
C PRO A 255 5.73 15.02 -6.94
N LEU A 256 6.25 13.81 -6.77
CA LEU A 256 5.65 12.60 -7.32
C LEU A 256 4.81 11.96 -6.23
N LEU A 257 3.54 12.36 -6.13
CA LEU A 257 2.53 11.55 -5.47
C LEU A 257 1.81 10.76 -6.56
N ALA A 258 1.85 9.44 -6.46
CA ALA A 258 1.19 8.55 -7.39
C ALA A 258 0.20 7.67 -6.63
N THR A 259 -0.87 7.26 -7.32
CA THR A 259 -1.63 6.11 -6.86
C THR A 259 -0.76 4.86 -6.91
N LEU A 260 -1.08 3.84 -6.11
CA LEU A 260 -0.23 2.68 -5.88
C LEU A 260 0.16 1.95 -7.18
N SER A 261 -0.80 1.74 -8.08
CA SER A 261 -0.64 1.10 -9.40
C SER A 261 0.20 1.92 -10.37
N ARG A 262 0.22 3.24 -10.21
CA ARG A 262 1.03 4.16 -11.03
C ARG A 262 2.38 4.48 -10.40
N SER A 263 2.66 3.96 -9.21
CA SER A 263 3.93 4.17 -8.53
C SER A 263 5.03 3.35 -9.22
N GLY A 264 6.28 3.84 -9.17
CA GLY A 264 7.44 3.06 -9.64
C GLY A 264 7.66 1.75 -8.86
N GLN A 265 6.93 1.55 -7.75
CA GLN A 265 7.01 0.38 -6.89
C GLN A 265 5.85 -0.63 -7.13
N ALA A 266 4.90 -0.32 -8.01
CA ALA A 266 3.67 -1.08 -8.25
C ALA A 266 3.91 -2.58 -8.51
N GLU A 267 4.93 -2.89 -9.29
CA GLU A 267 5.26 -4.26 -9.73
C GLU A 267 6.24 -4.97 -8.78
N ARG A 268 6.60 -4.38 -7.64
CA ARG A 268 7.53 -5.03 -6.72
C ARG A 268 6.85 -6.13 -5.91
N PRO A 269 7.55 -7.25 -5.65
CA PRO A 269 7.03 -8.28 -4.76
C PRO A 269 6.82 -7.73 -3.36
N LEU A 270 5.59 -7.82 -2.87
CA LEU A 270 5.22 -7.38 -1.51
C LEU A 270 5.68 -8.42 -0.48
N ALA A 271 6.49 -8.00 0.48
CA ALA A 271 6.90 -8.84 1.59
C ALA A 271 5.94 -8.76 2.77
N THR A 272 5.72 -7.56 3.27
CA THR A 272 5.00 -7.33 4.52
C THR A 272 4.43 -5.91 4.53
N VAL A 273 3.20 -5.81 5.02
CA VAL A 273 2.53 -4.55 5.32
C VAL A 273 2.46 -4.42 6.84
N PHE A 274 2.77 -3.26 7.41
CA PHE A 274 2.81 -3.08 8.86
C PHE A 274 2.59 -1.62 9.29
N ASN A 275 2.25 -1.44 10.57
CA ASN A 275 2.31 -0.18 11.30
C ASN A 275 2.62 -0.48 12.78
N GLU A 276 2.40 0.45 13.71
CA GLU A 276 2.64 0.23 15.14
C GLU A 276 1.66 -0.77 15.79
N GLN A 277 0.52 -1.04 15.16
CA GLN A 277 -0.50 -1.96 15.66
C GLN A 277 -0.22 -3.41 15.28
N GLY A 278 0.56 -3.67 14.23
CA GLY A 278 0.89 -5.03 13.83
C GLY A 278 1.39 -5.14 12.40
N SER A 279 1.34 -6.36 11.87
CA SER A 279 1.78 -6.63 10.50
C SER A 279 0.87 -7.62 9.80
N ARG A 280 0.97 -7.70 8.47
CA ARG A 280 0.33 -8.73 7.66
C ARG A 280 1.24 -9.04 6.48
N SER A 281 1.48 -10.32 6.26
CA SER A 281 2.12 -10.78 5.04
C SER A 281 1.07 -11.33 4.07
N PHE A 282 1.35 -11.18 2.78
CA PHE A 282 0.62 -11.79 1.69
C PHE A 282 1.44 -12.89 1.03
N GLU A 283 2.55 -13.32 1.65
CA GLU A 283 3.42 -14.36 1.10
C GLU A 283 2.83 -15.76 1.27
N ARG A 284 3.27 -16.68 0.41
CA ARG A 284 3.00 -18.11 0.54
C ARG A 284 4.30 -18.88 0.45
N ASP A 285 4.30 -20.10 0.97
CA ASP A 285 5.40 -21.02 0.75
C ASP A 285 5.50 -21.33 -0.75
N ALA A 286 6.74 -21.40 -1.27
CA ALA A 286 6.96 -21.86 -2.63
C ALA A 286 6.37 -23.29 -2.77
N PRO A 287 5.59 -23.56 -3.82
CA PRO A 287 5.00 -24.88 -4.03
C PRO A 287 6.05 -25.98 -4.05
N GLY A 288 5.77 -27.09 -3.37
CA GLY A 288 6.62 -28.29 -3.43
C GLY A 288 6.46 -29.00 -4.76
N ALA A 289 7.50 -29.73 -5.20
CA ALA A 289 7.36 -30.63 -6.34
C ALA A 289 6.36 -31.73 -5.99
N ALA A 290 5.20 -31.75 -6.67
CA ALA A 290 4.27 -32.86 -6.54
C ALA A 290 4.88 -34.13 -7.17
N PRO A 291 4.71 -35.31 -6.57
CA PRO A 291 5.10 -36.57 -7.21
C PRO A 291 4.44 -36.67 -8.57
N ARG A 292 5.23 -36.96 -9.61
CA ARG A 292 4.74 -37.05 -10.99
C ARG A 292 3.80 -38.25 -11.09
N PRO A 293 2.52 -38.09 -11.49
CA PRO A 293 1.63 -39.24 -11.65
C PRO A 293 2.16 -40.15 -12.77
N SER A 294 2.24 -41.45 -12.49
CA SER A 294 2.66 -42.47 -13.46
C SER A 294 1.70 -42.47 -14.65
N GLY A 295 2.17 -42.00 -15.81
CA GLY A 295 1.38 -41.94 -17.06
C GLY A 295 1.20 -40.54 -17.66
N ALA A 296 1.69 -39.47 -17.02
CA ALA A 296 1.60 -38.13 -17.59
C ALA A 296 2.44 -37.98 -18.88
N ALA A 297 1.84 -37.39 -19.92
CA ALA A 297 2.50 -37.10 -21.19
C ALA A 297 3.81 -36.31 -21.00
N ARG A 298 4.85 -36.62 -21.78
CA ARG A 298 6.20 -35.99 -21.67
C ARG A 298 6.17 -34.46 -21.81
N ASN A 299 5.12 -33.89 -22.41
CA ASN A 299 5.00 -32.46 -22.70
C ASN A 299 4.05 -31.68 -21.76
N ALA A 300 3.47 -32.32 -20.73
CA ALA A 300 2.62 -31.60 -19.78
C ALA A 300 3.48 -30.68 -18.88
N ARG A 301 3.09 -29.40 -18.79
CA ARG A 301 3.75 -28.46 -17.85
C ARG A 301 3.60 -28.99 -16.42
N PRO A 302 4.68 -29.02 -15.62
CA PRO A 302 4.58 -29.50 -14.24
C PRO A 302 3.58 -28.62 -13.48
N THR A 303 2.65 -29.28 -12.79
CA THR A 303 1.73 -28.64 -11.85
C THR A 303 2.26 -28.88 -10.45
N TYR A 304 2.36 -27.82 -9.67
CA TYR A 304 2.87 -27.84 -8.30
C TYR A 304 1.72 -27.63 -7.32
N VAL A 305 1.92 -28.01 -6.06
CA VAL A 305 0.92 -27.85 -5.02
C VAL A 305 1.57 -27.15 -3.83
N ASP A 306 0.89 -26.17 -3.26
CA ASP A 306 1.39 -25.49 -2.06
C ASP A 306 0.86 -26.10 -0.76
N GLY A 307 1.25 -25.52 0.38
CA GLY A 307 0.83 -25.99 1.71
C GLY A 307 -0.67 -25.94 1.98
N LEU A 308 -1.48 -25.34 1.10
CA LEU A 308 -2.95 -25.33 1.17
C LEU A 308 -3.60 -26.29 0.16
N GLY A 309 -2.81 -27.09 -0.55
CA GLY A 309 -3.33 -28.00 -1.57
C GLY A 309 -3.72 -27.30 -2.89
N GLN A 310 -3.43 -26.00 -3.05
CA GLN A 310 -3.81 -25.29 -4.27
C GLN A 310 -2.84 -25.60 -5.41
N PRO A 311 -3.34 -25.89 -6.63
CA PRO A 311 -2.50 -26.16 -7.79
C PRO A 311 -1.93 -24.88 -8.38
N TRP A 312 -0.65 -24.92 -8.74
CA TRP A 312 0.12 -23.80 -9.28
C TRP A 312 0.87 -24.20 -10.55
N ARG A 313 1.06 -23.22 -11.43
CA ARG A 313 1.91 -23.34 -12.62
C ARG A 313 3.02 -22.30 -12.56
N VAL A 314 4.22 -22.74 -12.92
CA VAL A 314 5.36 -21.85 -13.17
C VAL A 314 5.24 -21.32 -14.59
N ASP A 315 5.24 -19.99 -14.71
CA ASP A 315 5.44 -19.26 -15.94
C ASP A 315 6.95 -18.94 -16.09
N GLY A 316 7.51 -19.27 -17.26
CA GLY A 316 8.91 -19.05 -17.61
C GLY A 316 9.18 -17.67 -18.24
N SER A 317 8.25 -16.72 -18.15
CA SER A 317 8.32 -15.42 -18.83
C SER A 317 9.29 -14.40 -18.22
N GLY A 318 10.24 -14.79 -17.38
CA GLY A 318 11.15 -13.84 -16.74
C GLY A 318 12.37 -14.46 -16.08
N THR A 319 13.20 -13.59 -15.50
CA THR A 319 14.43 -13.95 -14.80
C THR A 319 14.18 -14.78 -13.53
N PHE A 320 12.97 -14.72 -12.97
CA PHE A 320 12.53 -15.50 -11.81
C PHE A 320 11.31 -16.36 -12.16
N PRO A 321 11.12 -17.50 -11.45
CA PRO A 321 9.87 -18.23 -11.50
C PRO A 321 8.71 -17.30 -11.14
N LYS A 322 7.82 -17.08 -12.11
CA LYS A 322 6.54 -16.44 -11.87
C LYS A 322 5.50 -17.52 -11.66
N TRP A 323 4.71 -17.39 -10.61
CA TRP A 323 3.74 -18.39 -10.21
C TRP A 323 2.33 -17.86 -10.46
N ARG A 324 1.46 -18.73 -10.98
CA ARG A 324 0.03 -18.46 -11.16
C ARG A 324 -0.80 -19.62 -10.64
N VAL A 325 -1.93 -19.30 -10.00
CA VAL A 325 -2.92 -20.30 -9.57
C VAL A 325 -3.48 -20.98 -10.82
N ALA A 326 -3.57 -22.31 -10.83
CA ALA A 326 -4.18 -23.04 -11.94
C ALA A 326 -5.70 -22.83 -11.92
N THR A 327 -6.25 -22.20 -12.95
CA THR A 327 -7.67 -21.81 -13.04
C THR A 327 -8.59 -22.90 -13.60
N ASP A 328 -8.20 -24.18 -13.47
CA ASP A 328 -8.96 -25.29 -14.04
C ASP A 328 -10.24 -25.56 -13.22
N GLY A 329 -11.27 -24.73 -13.42
CA GLY A 329 -12.69 -25.09 -13.26
C GLY A 329 -13.38 -24.91 -11.90
N ASN A 330 -12.69 -24.58 -10.81
CA ASN A 330 -13.40 -24.22 -9.56
C ASN A 330 -12.62 -23.15 -8.77
N PRO A 331 -13.10 -21.90 -8.70
CA PRO A 331 -12.46 -20.87 -7.90
C PRO A 331 -12.80 -21.14 -6.43
N THR A 332 -12.11 -22.10 -5.80
CA THR A 332 -11.95 -22.06 -4.35
C THR A 332 -11.24 -20.75 -4.04
N LEU A 333 -12.04 -19.73 -3.69
CA LEU A 333 -11.59 -18.42 -3.23
C LEU A 333 -10.43 -18.66 -2.25
N LEU A 334 -9.29 -17.99 -2.47
CA LEU A 334 -8.26 -17.94 -1.44
C LEU A 334 -8.95 -17.59 -0.12
N ARG A 335 -8.95 -18.52 0.82
CA ARG A 335 -9.09 -18.15 2.22
C ARG A 335 -7.83 -17.37 2.51
N VAL A 336 -7.95 -16.05 2.61
CA VAL A 336 -6.90 -15.23 3.21
C VAL A 336 -6.78 -15.72 4.65
N ALA A 337 -5.88 -16.68 4.86
CA ALA A 337 -5.71 -17.31 6.15
C ALA A 337 -5.16 -16.25 7.11
N SER A 338 -5.97 -15.86 8.09
CA SER A 338 -5.47 -15.42 9.38
C SER A 338 -4.84 -16.66 10.03
N ARG A 339 -3.52 -16.83 9.89
CA ARG A 339 -2.75 -17.84 10.63
C ARG A 339 -2.36 -17.31 11.98
#